data_AF-A0A3N1D0S0-F1
#
_entry.id   AF-A0A3N1D0S0-F1
#
_cell.length_a   1.000
_cell.length_b   1.000
_cell.length_c   1.000
_cell.angle_alpha   90.00
_cell.angle_beta   90.00
_cell.angle_gamma   90.00
#
_symmetry.space_group_name_H-M   'P 1'
#
loop_
_entity.id
_entity.type
_entity.pdbx_description
1 polymer ?
#
loop_
_entity_poly.entity_id
_entity_poly.type
_entity_poly.pdbx_seq_one_letter_code
_entity_poly.pdbx_strand_id
1 'polypeptide(L)'
;MLPQSRKKSRKKTDGTELDRPVLSRPRNLNTRPDGPAPLPLRPPAPADDGTPPGEPVPDGPQDVAGPPAIRRARLVRDVPGLPPALPPPADPPTTAPPVNPPALAPPTADAAPRARLLARSPVTRDTAPQIPMPAPEERAAEQERREPARRGTRIAATVAALQQIYAFYYTNGTRNQVDDANEAERKNHFNAIYDRFTTGSSSYTATPIDYAGFEEFRRAVETTGEVESQIVQNTKNILALWRAKKDEYDRNIAVIEEKRYLLQPLAPEDLAYLNSEPPQKPVRPVDTIEAALAGGDYIRVFNRNFTTRYGDLVGKVRRIIVNVVSQQAALAVAAALSALYERPGTALWISEYKVFLSTAPLTEDIKLDKIVVYYLPQDGENGEDLVGGILVSAISAAIPPGTAVDEFGPFYAPVAPGIAWAEDPSTFPGLQDSSFSQSRISAVAAVVRRNESVPTADDFIALVAAEMRAVGVDPFNPHRHVGGPPNLSPRPSRS
;
A
#
# COMPACT_ATOMS: atom_id res chain seq x y z
N MET A 1 70.05 29.94 -5.06
CA MET A 1 69.97 28.57 -5.61
C MET A 1 68.93 28.53 -6.74
N LEU A 2 69.04 27.57 -7.66
CA LEU A 2 68.19 27.30 -8.85
C LEU A 2 68.15 25.78 -9.07
N PRO A 3 67.33 25.19 -9.98
CA PRO A 3 66.04 25.59 -10.58
C PRO A 3 64.93 24.62 -10.03
N GLN A 4 63.80 24.16 -10.63
CA GLN A 4 63.06 24.28 -11.92
C GLN A 4 61.54 24.41 -11.58
N SER A 5 60.56 24.82 -12.42
CA SER A 5 60.41 25.02 -13.88
C SER A 5 59.96 23.81 -14.76
N ARG A 6 58.65 23.57 -14.82
CA ARG A 6 57.90 23.02 -15.99
C ARG A 6 56.53 23.75 -16.05
N LYS A 7 55.99 24.40 -17.10
CA LYS A 7 56.22 24.46 -18.58
C LYS A 7 56.06 23.08 -19.27
N LYS A 8 55.34 22.86 -20.38
CA LYS A 8 54.52 23.65 -21.37
C LYS A 8 53.54 22.64 -22.06
N SER A 9 52.54 22.95 -22.91
CA SER A 9 51.61 24.10 -23.15
C SER A 9 50.89 23.89 -24.52
N ARG A 10 49.67 24.45 -24.72
CA ARG A 10 48.84 24.42 -25.97
C ARG A 10 48.17 23.05 -26.26
N LYS A 11 47.15 22.91 -27.14
CA LYS A 11 46.80 23.68 -28.36
C LYS A 11 45.28 23.69 -28.69
N LYS A 12 44.81 24.72 -29.41
CA LYS A 12 43.49 24.83 -30.08
C LYS A 12 43.37 23.87 -31.28
N THR A 13 42.13 23.52 -31.63
CA THR A 13 41.59 23.63 -33.01
C THR A 13 40.08 23.88 -32.95
N ASP A 14 39.56 24.63 -33.93
CA ASP A 14 38.15 25.04 -34.06
C ASP A 14 37.51 24.34 -35.30
N GLY A 15 36.19 24.11 -35.29
CA GLY A 15 35.37 23.71 -36.46
C GLY A 15 35.50 22.23 -36.95
N THR A 16 34.67 21.73 -37.88
CA THR A 16 33.37 22.22 -38.42
C THR A 16 32.73 21.11 -39.28
N GLU A 17 31.38 21.03 -39.26
CA GLU A 17 30.47 20.50 -40.31
C GLU A 17 30.55 19.03 -40.81
N LEU A 18 29.38 18.53 -41.24
CA LEU A 18 29.05 17.51 -42.27
C LEU A 18 29.88 16.19 -42.32
N ASP A 19 29.30 14.98 -42.38
CA ASP A 19 28.16 14.61 -43.25
C ASP A 19 27.46 13.30 -42.82
N ARG A 20 26.37 12.91 -43.51
CA ARG A 20 25.75 11.55 -43.44
C ARG A 20 26.08 10.75 -44.72
N PRO A 21 26.41 9.44 -44.62
CA PRO A 21 25.46 8.42 -45.09
C PRO A 21 25.46 7.11 -44.25
N VAL A 22 24.30 6.56 -43.84
CA VAL A 22 23.47 5.53 -44.52
C VAL A 22 24.00 4.08 -44.46
N LEU A 23 23.13 3.19 -43.93
CA LEU A 23 23.12 1.71 -44.02
C LEU A 23 24.33 0.87 -43.51
N SER A 24 24.04 -0.02 -42.55
CA SER A 24 24.02 -1.46 -42.83
C SER A 24 23.32 -2.28 -41.73
N ARG A 25 22.66 -3.37 -42.12
CA ARG A 25 22.18 -4.46 -41.24
C ARG A 25 23.02 -5.71 -41.50
N PRO A 26 23.21 -6.56 -40.49
CA PRO A 26 23.03 -8.01 -40.64
C PRO A 26 21.81 -8.44 -39.80
N ARG A 27 20.76 -9.07 -40.35
CA ARG A 27 20.65 -10.42 -40.95
C ARG A 27 20.94 -11.56 -39.97
N ASN A 28 19.86 -12.23 -39.55
CA ASN A 28 19.89 -13.59 -39.00
C ASN A 28 20.50 -14.57 -40.01
N LEU A 29 21.16 -15.62 -39.51
CA LEU A 29 21.33 -16.89 -40.19
C LEU A 29 21.20 -18.02 -39.17
N ASN A 30 20.38 -19.03 -39.48
CA ASN A 30 20.31 -20.27 -38.73
C ASN A 30 21.43 -21.21 -39.21
N THR A 31 22.06 -21.96 -38.30
CA THR A 31 22.37 -23.39 -38.51
C THR A 31 22.67 -24.10 -37.18
N ARG A 32 21.93 -25.18 -36.90
CA ARG A 32 22.30 -26.32 -36.05
C ARG A 32 22.93 -27.40 -36.98
N PRO A 33 23.63 -28.46 -36.52
CA PRO A 33 23.10 -29.46 -35.57
C PRO A 33 24.13 -30.05 -34.57
N ASP A 34 23.75 -31.16 -33.92
CA ASP A 34 24.55 -32.14 -33.14
C ASP A 34 25.29 -31.63 -31.89
N GLY A 35 25.17 -32.18 -30.67
CA GLY A 35 24.36 -33.25 -30.05
C GLY A 35 24.62 -33.22 -28.52
N PRO A 36 24.31 -34.24 -27.68
CA PRO A 36 23.56 -35.48 -27.88
C PRO A 36 22.22 -35.52 -27.09
N ALA A 37 21.62 -36.72 -26.92
CA ALA A 37 20.32 -36.95 -26.26
C ALA A 37 20.38 -37.03 -24.72
N PRO A 38 19.25 -36.79 -24.00
CA PRO A 38 19.20 -36.86 -22.53
C PRO A 38 19.21 -38.30 -21.98
N LEU A 39 19.70 -38.45 -20.74
CA LEU A 39 19.68 -39.71 -19.99
C LEU A 39 18.27 -40.01 -19.41
N PRO A 40 17.91 -41.30 -19.22
CA PRO A 40 16.56 -41.68 -18.80
C PRO A 40 16.26 -41.40 -17.33
N LEU A 41 14.98 -41.15 -17.05
CA LEU A 41 14.43 -40.97 -15.70
C LEU A 41 14.58 -42.24 -14.86
N ARG A 42 14.99 -42.07 -13.58
CA ARG A 42 15.01 -43.15 -12.59
C ARG A 42 13.67 -43.17 -11.83
N PRO A 43 12.94 -44.30 -11.77
CA PRO A 43 11.70 -44.40 -11.01
C PRO A 43 11.96 -44.33 -9.49
N PRO A 44 10.96 -43.94 -8.69
CA PRO A 44 11.08 -43.85 -7.23
C PRO A 44 11.26 -45.23 -6.57
N ALA A 45 11.89 -45.25 -5.40
CA ALA A 45 11.86 -46.39 -4.50
C ALA A 45 10.46 -46.55 -3.85
N PRO A 46 10.05 -47.77 -3.48
CA PRO A 46 8.76 -48.01 -2.84
C PRO A 46 8.67 -47.39 -1.43
N ALA A 47 7.44 -47.23 -0.94
CA ALA A 47 7.17 -46.96 0.46
C ALA A 47 7.56 -48.17 1.33
N ASP A 48 7.86 -47.92 2.60
CA ASP A 48 8.09 -48.94 3.62
C ASP A 48 7.05 -48.76 4.75
N ASP A 49 6.48 -49.86 5.24
CA ASP A 49 5.26 -49.86 6.04
C ASP A 49 5.54 -50.08 7.53
N GLY A 50 5.18 -49.08 8.34
CA GLY A 50 4.65 -49.24 9.71
C GLY A 50 5.53 -49.87 10.80
N THR A 51 5.83 -49.07 11.83
CA THR A 51 5.96 -49.59 13.21
C THR A 51 5.37 -48.55 14.19
N PRO A 52 4.52 -48.96 15.15
CA PRO A 52 3.72 -48.05 16.00
C PRO A 52 4.49 -47.59 17.29
N PRO A 53 3.89 -46.78 18.19
CA PRO A 53 4.67 -45.84 19.02
C PRO A 53 5.23 -46.44 20.32
N GLY A 54 6.30 -45.81 20.82
CA GLY A 54 6.80 -45.96 22.20
C GLY A 54 6.44 -44.75 23.07
N GLU A 55 5.99 -45.00 24.30
CA GLU A 55 5.63 -43.99 25.30
C GLU A 55 6.86 -43.45 26.09
N PRO A 56 6.72 -42.31 26.80
CA PRO A 56 7.86 -41.52 27.27
C PRO A 56 8.42 -41.92 28.65
N VAL A 57 9.66 -41.50 28.91
CA VAL A 57 10.34 -41.50 30.22
C VAL A 57 11.02 -40.13 30.41
N PRO A 58 11.03 -39.51 31.62
CA PRO A 58 11.16 -38.06 31.75
C PRO A 58 12.50 -37.54 32.33
N ASP A 59 12.57 -36.21 32.42
CA ASP A 59 13.36 -35.35 33.31
C ASP A 59 14.90 -35.30 33.22
N GLY A 60 15.39 -34.08 33.02
CA GLY A 60 16.79 -33.67 33.13
C GLY A 60 16.92 -32.15 32.91
N PRO A 61 17.13 -31.33 33.95
CA PRO A 61 17.12 -29.87 33.81
C PRO A 61 18.42 -29.33 33.19
N GLN A 62 18.31 -28.25 32.41
CA GLN A 62 19.45 -27.41 32.04
C GLN A 62 19.12 -25.93 32.27
N ASP A 63 19.69 -25.37 33.34
CA ASP A 63 19.81 -23.93 33.52
C ASP A 63 20.71 -23.35 32.43
N VAL A 64 20.18 -22.43 31.61
CA VAL A 64 21.01 -21.58 30.73
C VAL A 64 20.60 -20.12 30.93
N ALA A 65 21.60 -19.32 31.33
CA ALA A 65 21.48 -17.94 31.77
C ALA A 65 20.64 -17.03 30.85
N GLY A 66 19.68 -16.31 31.44
CA GLY A 66 19.01 -15.19 30.79
C GLY A 66 19.96 -13.97 30.60
N PRO A 67 19.78 -13.16 29.55
CA PRO A 67 20.61 -11.99 29.28
C PRO A 67 20.40 -10.87 30.33
N PRO A 68 21.43 -10.04 30.60
CA PRO A 68 21.43 -9.12 31.73
C PRO A 68 20.49 -7.91 31.55
N ALA A 69 19.85 -7.50 32.64
CA ALA A 69 18.96 -6.35 32.68
C ALA A 69 19.69 -5.01 32.41
N ILE A 70 19.25 -4.29 31.38
CA ILE A 70 19.77 -2.95 31.04
C ILE A 70 19.35 -1.94 32.12
N ARG A 71 20.27 -1.64 33.05
CA ARG A 71 20.11 -0.55 34.02
C ARG A 71 20.05 0.80 33.30
N ARG A 72 18.86 1.37 33.11
CA ARG A 72 18.67 2.76 32.69
C ARG A 72 19.14 3.71 33.79
N ALA A 73 20.37 4.20 33.70
CA ALA A 73 20.85 5.28 34.54
C ALA A 73 20.05 6.57 34.28
N ARG A 74 19.46 7.16 35.32
CA ARG A 74 18.95 8.54 35.25
C ARG A 74 20.14 9.49 35.19
N LEU A 75 20.49 9.96 33.99
CA LEU A 75 21.37 11.11 33.86
C LEU A 75 20.53 12.38 34.03
N VAL A 76 20.66 13.04 35.19
CA VAL A 76 20.15 14.41 35.34
C VAL A 76 21.06 15.32 34.51
N ARG A 77 20.47 16.10 33.61
CA ARG A 77 21.13 17.21 32.93
C ARG A 77 20.50 18.50 33.40
N ASP A 78 21.20 19.22 34.27
CA ASP A 78 20.93 20.62 34.52
C ASP A 78 21.19 21.42 33.23
N VAL A 79 20.26 22.28 32.84
CA VAL A 79 20.36 23.16 31.68
C VAL A 79 20.26 24.60 32.17
N PRO A 80 21.40 25.30 32.37
CA PRO A 80 21.39 26.72 32.71
C PRO A 80 21.09 27.55 31.46
N GLY A 81 20.24 28.58 31.57
CA GLY A 81 20.14 29.63 30.56
C GLY A 81 18.89 29.67 29.68
N LEU A 82 17.71 29.25 30.18
CA LEU A 82 16.45 29.68 29.59
C LEU A 82 16.15 31.15 30.00
N PRO A 83 15.89 32.08 29.05
CA PRO A 83 15.47 33.44 29.38
C PRO A 83 14.07 33.45 30.04
N PRO A 84 13.72 34.49 30.81
CA PRO A 84 12.41 34.59 31.46
C PRO A 84 11.27 34.59 30.44
N ALA A 85 10.17 33.93 30.78
CA ALA A 85 8.98 33.90 29.94
C ALA A 85 8.40 35.32 29.76
N LEU A 86 7.89 35.60 28.57
CA LEU A 86 7.09 36.81 28.32
C LEU A 86 5.82 36.79 29.19
N PRO A 87 5.33 37.95 29.67
CA PRO A 87 4.06 38.01 30.37
C PRO A 87 2.92 37.56 29.45
N PRO A 88 1.83 37.01 30.01
CA PRO A 88 0.65 36.65 29.22
C PRO A 88 0.07 37.89 28.53
N PRO A 89 -0.55 37.74 27.34
CA PRO A 89 -1.26 38.83 26.69
C PRO A 89 -2.42 39.30 27.57
N ALA A 90 -2.69 40.61 27.56
CA ALA A 90 -3.80 41.20 28.29
C ALA A 90 -5.15 40.71 27.75
N ASP A 91 -6.16 40.65 28.62
CA ASP A 91 -7.50 40.19 28.27
C ASP A 91 -8.12 41.01 27.12
N PRO A 92 -8.84 40.37 26.18
CA PRO A 92 -9.53 41.08 25.11
C PRO A 92 -10.67 41.95 25.68
N PRO A 93 -10.95 43.11 25.08
CA PRO A 93 -11.95 44.05 25.60
C PRO A 93 -13.36 43.44 25.58
N THR A 94 -14.10 43.63 26.67
CA THR A 94 -15.45 43.13 26.89
C THR A 94 -16.39 43.48 25.74
N THR A 95 -16.90 42.47 25.04
CA THR A 95 -17.90 42.64 23.97
C THR A 95 -19.24 43.13 24.50
N ALA A 96 -19.92 43.99 23.72
CA ALA A 96 -21.25 44.49 24.05
C ALA A 96 -22.30 43.37 24.16
N PRO A 97 -23.39 43.57 24.93
CA PRO A 97 -24.44 42.56 25.07
C PRO A 97 -25.16 42.27 23.74
N PRO A 98 -25.67 41.05 23.54
CA PRO A 98 -26.30 40.65 22.29
C PRO A 98 -27.63 41.36 22.06
N VAL A 99 -27.81 41.88 20.84
CA VAL A 99 -29.11 42.36 20.36
C VAL A 99 -29.93 41.15 19.90
N ASN A 100 -31.10 40.93 20.50
CA ASN A 100 -32.01 39.86 20.09
C ASN A 100 -32.52 40.10 18.66
N PRO A 101 -32.39 39.14 17.73
CA PRO A 101 -33.07 39.22 16.43
C PRO A 101 -34.59 39.07 16.61
N PRO A 102 -35.41 39.68 15.73
CA PRO A 102 -36.86 39.52 15.78
C PRO A 102 -37.27 38.07 15.44
N ALA A 103 -38.36 37.60 16.05
CA ALA A 103 -38.87 36.25 15.83
C ALA A 103 -39.34 36.04 14.37
N LEU A 104 -38.84 34.99 13.72
CA LEU A 104 -39.33 34.54 12.42
C LEU A 104 -40.72 33.90 12.58
N ALA A 105 -41.63 34.22 11.66
CA ALA A 105 -42.94 33.59 11.58
C ALA A 105 -42.82 32.11 11.15
N PRO A 106 -43.74 31.22 11.58
CA PRO A 106 -43.72 29.82 11.17
C PRO A 106 -43.99 29.67 9.66
N PRO A 107 -43.30 28.76 8.95
CA PRO A 107 -43.53 28.53 7.53
C PRO A 107 -44.89 27.87 7.29
N THR A 108 -45.67 28.41 6.36
CA THR A 108 -46.91 27.78 5.88
C THR A 108 -46.60 26.53 5.07
N ALA A 109 -47.31 25.45 5.34
CA ALA A 109 -47.14 24.18 4.64
C ALA A 109 -47.87 24.17 3.30
N ASP A 110 -47.14 24.25 2.19
CA ASP A 110 -47.53 23.58 0.93
C ASP A 110 -46.35 23.42 -0.05
N ALA A 111 -45.70 22.24 -0.06
CA ALA A 111 -44.65 21.87 -1.03
C ALA A 111 -44.39 20.36 -1.03
N ALA A 112 -45.20 19.58 -1.74
CA ALA A 112 -44.98 18.13 -1.86
C ALA A 112 -43.73 17.79 -2.71
N PRO A 113 -42.80 16.95 -2.24
CA PRO A 113 -41.59 16.60 -2.98
C PRO A 113 -41.90 15.70 -4.19
N ARG A 114 -41.39 16.06 -5.37
CA ARG A 114 -41.55 15.29 -6.63
C ARG A 114 -40.65 14.04 -6.69
N ALA A 115 -40.87 13.08 -5.80
CA ALA A 115 -40.27 11.75 -5.89
C ALA A 115 -41.02 10.88 -6.94
N ARG A 116 -40.73 11.07 -8.24
CA ARG A 116 -41.28 10.23 -9.33
C ARG A 116 -40.25 9.97 -10.44
N LEU A 117 -39.44 8.95 -10.24
CA LEU A 117 -38.81 8.07 -11.25
C LEU A 117 -38.38 6.78 -10.54
N LEU A 118 -38.02 5.73 -11.29
CA LEU A 118 -37.75 4.37 -10.76
C LEU A 118 -38.96 3.61 -10.14
N ALA A 119 -40.17 3.82 -10.67
CA ALA A 119 -41.26 2.86 -10.49
C ALA A 119 -40.96 1.57 -11.29
N ARG A 120 -40.16 0.66 -10.73
CA ARG A 120 -39.95 -0.68 -11.29
C ARG A 120 -41.22 -1.52 -11.16
N SER A 121 -41.58 -2.22 -12.25
CA SER A 121 -42.71 -3.17 -12.24
C SER A 121 -42.53 -4.23 -11.16
N PRO A 122 -43.61 -4.69 -10.50
CA PRO A 122 -43.54 -5.77 -9.52
C PRO A 122 -43.19 -7.08 -10.22
N VAL A 123 -41.92 -7.49 -10.12
CA VAL A 123 -41.50 -8.84 -10.50
C VAL A 123 -42.12 -9.81 -9.49
N THR A 124 -43.03 -10.66 -9.97
CA THR A 124 -43.54 -11.80 -9.21
C THR A 124 -42.36 -12.72 -8.88
N ARG A 125 -41.92 -12.71 -7.62
CA ARG A 125 -40.96 -13.68 -7.11
C ARG A 125 -41.62 -15.05 -7.06
N ASP A 126 -41.41 -15.87 -8.07
CA ASP A 126 -41.50 -17.31 -7.88
C ASP A 126 -40.57 -17.70 -6.73
N THR A 127 -41.14 -18.28 -5.68
CA THR A 127 -40.38 -18.71 -4.50
C THR A 127 -39.58 -19.95 -4.87
N ALA A 128 -38.37 -19.74 -5.35
CA ALA A 128 -37.36 -20.78 -5.47
C ALA A 128 -37.28 -21.57 -4.15
N PRO A 129 -37.18 -22.92 -4.20
CA PRO A 129 -37.23 -23.74 -3.01
C PRO A 129 -36.13 -23.32 -2.04
N GLN A 130 -36.51 -22.96 -0.81
CA GLN A 130 -35.56 -22.60 0.24
C GLN A 130 -34.78 -23.85 0.63
N ILE A 131 -33.56 -23.97 0.12
CA ILE A 131 -32.58 -24.95 0.59
C ILE A 131 -32.36 -24.66 2.08
N PRO A 132 -32.62 -25.61 3.00
CA PRO A 132 -32.40 -25.39 4.42
C PRO A 132 -30.93 -25.03 4.65
N MET A 133 -30.68 -23.92 5.36
CA MET A 133 -29.31 -23.60 5.77
C MET A 133 -28.86 -24.62 6.83
N PRO A 134 -27.64 -25.19 6.73
CA PRO A 134 -27.14 -26.14 7.71
C PRO A 134 -27.03 -25.50 9.11
N ALA A 135 -27.02 -26.33 10.15
CA ALA A 135 -27.05 -25.91 11.55
C ALA A 135 -25.84 -25.03 11.93
N PRO A 136 -25.89 -24.21 13.00
CA PRO A 136 -24.72 -23.47 13.49
C PRO A 136 -23.49 -24.36 13.71
N GLU A 137 -23.71 -25.55 14.27
CA GLU A 137 -22.66 -26.53 14.62
C GLU A 137 -22.03 -27.18 13.39
N GLU A 138 -22.83 -27.70 12.45
CA GLU A 138 -22.36 -28.21 11.15
C GLU A 138 -21.54 -27.17 10.40
N ARG A 139 -22.00 -25.91 10.45
CA ARG A 139 -21.33 -24.76 9.84
C ARG A 139 -20.01 -24.39 10.52
N ALA A 140 -19.89 -24.59 11.84
CA ALA A 140 -18.64 -24.40 12.57
C ALA A 140 -17.64 -25.52 12.27
N ALA A 141 -18.08 -26.79 12.29
CA ALA A 141 -17.26 -27.94 11.93
C ALA A 141 -16.74 -27.88 10.48
N GLU A 142 -17.56 -27.42 9.53
CA GLU A 142 -17.15 -27.20 8.15
C GLU A 142 -16.20 -25.99 7.99
N GLN A 143 -16.30 -24.99 8.86
CA GLN A 143 -15.32 -23.90 8.93
C GLN A 143 -13.98 -24.37 9.48
N GLU A 144 -13.98 -25.18 10.54
CA GLU A 144 -12.78 -25.78 11.14
C GLU A 144 -12.09 -26.75 10.17
N ARG A 145 -12.85 -27.52 9.37
CA ARG A 145 -12.31 -28.30 8.25
C ARG A 145 -11.67 -27.45 7.15
N ARG A 146 -12.21 -26.27 6.85
CA ARG A 146 -11.72 -25.39 5.77
C ARG A 146 -10.57 -24.46 6.18
N GLU A 147 -10.38 -24.19 7.47
CA GLU A 147 -9.30 -23.33 7.96
C GLU A 147 -7.89 -23.88 7.62
N PRO A 148 -7.54 -25.15 7.92
CA PRO A 148 -6.23 -25.72 7.56
C PRO A 148 -5.95 -25.65 6.06
N ALA A 149 -6.95 -25.99 5.22
CA ALA A 149 -6.81 -25.92 3.76
C ALA A 149 -6.51 -24.48 3.29
N ARG A 150 -7.26 -23.48 3.78
CA ARG A 150 -7.08 -22.06 3.45
C ARG A 150 -5.78 -21.46 3.99
N ARG A 151 -5.34 -21.87 5.18
CA ARG A 151 -4.00 -21.53 5.72
C ARG A 151 -2.91 -22.13 4.82
N GLY A 152 -3.07 -23.38 4.40
CA GLY A 152 -2.23 -24.04 3.40
C GLY A 152 -2.12 -23.25 2.09
N THR A 153 -3.25 -22.89 1.46
CA THR A 153 -3.25 -22.12 0.19
C THR A 153 -2.52 -20.77 0.33
N ARG A 154 -2.73 -20.05 1.45
CA ARG A 154 -2.12 -18.74 1.71
C ARG A 154 -0.60 -18.82 1.89
N ILE A 155 -0.14 -19.82 2.65
CA ILE A 155 1.28 -20.09 2.84
C ILE A 155 1.89 -20.55 1.50
N ALA A 156 1.24 -21.45 0.77
CA ALA A 156 1.70 -21.92 -0.53
C ALA A 156 1.84 -20.79 -1.57
N ALA A 157 0.89 -19.84 -1.65
CA ALA A 157 0.99 -18.68 -2.54
C ALA A 157 2.18 -17.77 -2.17
N THR A 158 2.42 -17.57 -0.87
CA THR A 158 3.56 -16.78 -0.38
C THR A 158 4.90 -17.49 -0.64
N VAL A 159 4.97 -18.79 -0.36
CA VAL A 159 6.14 -19.65 -0.62
C VAL A 159 6.46 -19.71 -2.11
N ALA A 160 5.47 -19.91 -2.98
CA ALA A 160 5.68 -19.94 -4.43
C ALA A 160 6.23 -18.62 -4.98
N ALA A 161 5.74 -17.47 -4.49
CA ALA A 161 6.28 -16.17 -4.88
C ALA A 161 7.74 -15.98 -4.40
N LEU A 162 8.07 -16.43 -3.17
CA LEU A 162 9.45 -16.41 -2.66
C LEU A 162 10.38 -17.36 -3.43
N GLN A 163 9.89 -18.54 -3.85
CA GLN A 163 10.63 -19.48 -4.70
C GLN A 163 10.90 -18.90 -6.10
N GLN A 164 9.95 -18.17 -6.69
CA GLN A 164 10.17 -17.45 -7.96
C GLN A 164 11.22 -16.34 -7.83
N ILE A 165 11.23 -15.62 -6.71
CA ILE A 165 12.23 -14.58 -6.41
C ILE A 165 13.61 -15.21 -6.20
N TYR A 166 13.69 -16.33 -5.46
CA TYR A 166 14.93 -17.10 -5.31
C TYR A 166 15.48 -17.55 -6.67
N ALA A 167 14.65 -18.21 -7.50
CA ALA A 167 15.05 -18.71 -8.81
C ALA A 167 15.43 -17.61 -9.81
N PHE A 168 14.99 -16.37 -9.59
CA PHE A 168 15.44 -15.21 -10.38
C PHE A 168 16.79 -14.68 -9.89
N TYR A 169 16.95 -14.50 -8.57
CA TYR A 169 18.15 -13.90 -7.99
C TYR A 169 19.33 -14.84 -7.79
N TYR A 170 19.13 -16.17 -7.73
CA TYR A 170 20.19 -17.14 -7.45
C TYR A 170 20.24 -18.28 -8.48
N THR A 171 21.44 -18.69 -8.86
CA THR A 171 21.70 -19.93 -9.62
C THR A 171 22.71 -20.77 -8.85
N ASN A 172 22.42 -22.07 -8.66
CA ASN A 172 23.26 -22.99 -7.88
C ASN A 172 23.61 -22.48 -6.46
N GLY A 173 22.72 -21.68 -5.87
CA GLY A 173 22.90 -21.07 -4.55
C GLY A 173 23.79 -19.80 -4.51
N THR A 174 24.20 -19.24 -5.65
CA THR A 174 24.98 -17.99 -5.73
C THR A 174 24.19 -16.91 -6.46
N ARG A 175 24.29 -15.65 -6.00
CA ARG A 175 23.49 -14.53 -6.51
C ARG A 175 23.91 -14.12 -7.93
N ASN A 176 22.94 -14.11 -8.85
CA ASN A 176 23.11 -13.85 -10.28
C ASN A 176 23.46 -12.40 -10.64
N GLN A 177 23.13 -11.45 -9.76
CA GLN A 177 23.33 -10.02 -9.99
C GLN A 177 24.32 -9.45 -8.97
N VAL A 178 25.44 -8.93 -9.47
CA VAL A 178 26.47 -8.24 -8.70
C VAL A 178 26.58 -6.81 -9.21
N ASP A 179 25.61 -5.98 -8.83
CA ASP A 179 25.85 -4.58 -8.45
C ASP A 179 24.62 -4.01 -7.73
N ASP A 180 24.76 -3.75 -6.43
CA ASP A 180 23.87 -2.87 -5.65
C ASP A 180 24.57 -1.52 -5.40
N ALA A 181 25.56 -1.17 -6.23
CA ALA A 181 26.57 -0.15 -5.98
C ALA A 181 25.95 1.25 -5.84
N ASN A 182 25.03 1.60 -6.73
CA ASN A 182 24.31 2.87 -6.68
C ASN A 182 22.82 2.73 -6.30
N GLU A 183 22.17 3.86 -6.05
CA GLU A 183 20.78 3.90 -5.59
C GLU A 183 19.77 3.51 -6.67
N ALA A 184 20.11 3.72 -7.96
CA ALA A 184 19.25 3.33 -9.06
C ALA A 184 19.18 1.81 -9.22
N GLU A 185 20.30 1.09 -9.10
CA GLU A 185 20.33 -0.38 -9.03
C GLU A 185 19.47 -0.90 -7.88
N ARG A 186 19.67 -0.39 -6.66
CA ARG A 186 18.90 -0.80 -5.47
C ARG A 186 17.40 -0.56 -5.66
N LYS A 187 17.01 0.54 -6.32
CA LYS A 187 15.62 0.84 -6.68
C LYS A 187 15.10 -0.10 -7.77
N ASN A 188 15.91 -0.45 -8.77
CA ASN A 188 15.54 -1.39 -9.81
C ASN A 188 15.35 -2.82 -9.27
N HIS A 189 16.21 -3.27 -8.35
CA HIS A 189 16.04 -4.55 -7.65
C HIS A 189 14.78 -4.55 -6.76
N PHE A 190 14.53 -3.47 -6.02
CA PHE A 190 13.30 -3.32 -5.24
C PHE A 190 12.05 -3.40 -6.15
N ASN A 191 12.05 -2.68 -7.28
CA ASN A 191 10.96 -2.72 -8.25
C ASN A 191 10.78 -4.12 -8.83
N ALA A 192 11.85 -4.80 -9.27
CA ALA A 192 11.76 -6.15 -9.82
C ALA A 192 11.18 -7.18 -8.83
N ILE A 193 11.42 -7.02 -7.52
CA ILE A 193 10.77 -7.80 -6.47
C ILE A 193 9.30 -7.36 -6.29
N TYR A 194 9.03 -6.05 -6.28
CA TYR A 194 7.68 -5.49 -6.15
C TYR A 194 6.74 -5.95 -7.27
N ASP A 195 7.23 -5.96 -8.51
CA ASP A 195 6.47 -6.37 -9.69
C ASP A 195 6.06 -7.85 -9.57
N ARG A 196 7.01 -8.74 -9.22
CA ARG A 196 6.75 -10.18 -8.95
C ARG A 196 5.71 -10.45 -7.85
N PHE A 197 5.46 -9.48 -6.98
CA PHE A 197 4.43 -9.55 -5.94
C PHE A 197 3.12 -8.79 -6.28
N THR A 198 3.05 -8.06 -7.39
CA THR A 198 1.90 -7.18 -7.69
C THR A 198 1.38 -7.22 -9.13
N THR A 199 2.16 -7.70 -10.10
CA THR A 199 1.78 -7.87 -11.52
C THR A 199 1.18 -9.25 -11.81
N GLY A 200 0.32 -9.74 -10.91
CA GLY A 200 -0.65 -10.77 -11.30
C GLY A 200 -1.66 -10.12 -12.25
N SER A 201 -1.70 -10.59 -13.49
CA SER A 201 -2.48 -10.01 -14.59
C SER A 201 -3.98 -10.27 -14.38
N SER A 202 -4.59 -9.49 -13.49
CA SER A 202 -5.99 -9.66 -13.13
C SER A 202 -6.90 -9.47 -14.34
N SER A 203 -7.94 -10.30 -14.47
CA SER A 203 -8.97 -10.19 -15.50
C SER A 203 -9.95 -9.02 -15.27
N TYR A 204 -9.44 -7.85 -14.89
CA TYR A 204 -10.21 -6.63 -14.66
C TYR A 204 -10.69 -6.05 -15.99
N THR A 205 -11.83 -6.54 -16.45
CA THR A 205 -12.36 -6.33 -17.79
C THR A 205 -12.43 -4.86 -18.18
N ALA A 206 -11.88 -4.55 -19.36
CA ALA A 206 -11.58 -3.21 -19.84
C ALA A 206 -12.82 -2.36 -20.23
N THR A 207 -14.04 -2.80 -19.89
CA THR A 207 -15.25 -1.98 -20.01
C THR A 207 -15.12 -0.78 -19.06
N PRO A 208 -15.05 0.47 -19.57
CA PRO A 208 -14.93 1.65 -18.72
C PRO A 208 -16.22 1.90 -17.94
N ILE A 209 -16.12 2.65 -16.85
CA ILE A 209 -17.33 3.25 -16.27
C ILE A 209 -17.80 4.41 -17.16
N ASP A 210 -19.10 4.60 -17.24
CA ASP A 210 -19.64 5.85 -17.77
C ASP A 210 -19.38 7.00 -16.79
N TYR A 211 -19.09 8.19 -17.34
CA TYR A 211 -18.79 9.37 -16.53
C TYR A 211 -20.03 9.95 -15.83
N ALA A 212 -21.23 9.84 -16.41
CA ALA A 212 -22.44 10.26 -15.69
C ALA A 212 -22.78 9.30 -14.53
N GLY A 213 -22.51 8.00 -14.69
CA GLY A 213 -22.55 7.02 -13.60
C GLY A 213 -21.53 7.29 -12.49
N PHE A 214 -20.32 7.75 -12.84
CA PHE A 214 -19.36 8.25 -11.85
C PHE A 214 -19.87 9.51 -11.12
N GLU A 215 -20.44 10.47 -11.84
CA GLU A 215 -20.99 11.70 -11.27
C GLU A 215 -22.17 11.46 -10.34
N GLU A 216 -23.06 10.50 -10.65
CA GLU A 216 -24.14 10.09 -9.76
C GLU A 216 -23.58 9.52 -8.45
N PHE A 217 -22.62 8.60 -8.53
CA PHE A 217 -21.88 8.08 -7.38
C PHE A 217 -21.21 9.19 -6.57
N ARG A 218 -20.41 10.06 -7.22
CA ARG A 218 -19.67 11.14 -6.54
C ARG A 218 -20.60 12.06 -5.75
N ARG A 219 -21.72 12.49 -6.35
CA ARG A 219 -22.71 13.36 -5.68
C ARG A 219 -23.43 12.67 -4.52
N ALA A 220 -23.68 11.37 -4.62
CA ALA A 220 -24.24 10.58 -3.53
C ALA A 220 -23.26 10.37 -2.36
N VAL A 221 -21.95 10.45 -2.63
CA VAL A 221 -20.88 10.29 -1.63
C VAL A 221 -20.45 11.61 -1.00
N GLU A 222 -20.44 12.72 -1.75
CA GLU A 222 -20.02 14.05 -1.27
C GLU A 222 -20.91 14.65 -0.17
N THR A 223 -22.03 14.00 0.15
CA THR A 223 -22.87 14.26 1.33
C THR A 223 -22.19 13.83 2.65
N THR A 224 -21.43 12.73 2.62
CA THR A 224 -20.97 11.96 3.79
C THR A 224 -19.45 11.77 3.83
N GLY A 225 -18.80 11.91 2.69
CA GLY A 225 -17.37 11.79 2.53
C GLY A 225 -16.77 12.86 1.61
N GLU A 226 -15.47 12.73 1.35
CA GLU A 226 -14.72 13.62 0.46
C GLU A 226 -14.05 12.78 -0.62
N VAL A 227 -14.27 13.15 -1.89
CA VAL A 227 -13.84 12.37 -3.05
C VAL A 227 -12.62 13.02 -3.70
N GLU A 228 -11.49 12.31 -3.75
CA GLU A 228 -10.25 12.80 -4.35
C GLU A 228 -9.65 11.79 -5.34
N SER A 229 -9.00 12.29 -6.40
CA SER A 229 -8.10 11.48 -7.24
C SER A 229 -6.73 11.35 -6.56
N GLN A 230 -6.19 10.13 -6.51
CA GLN A 230 -4.85 9.87 -6.00
C GLN A 230 -3.76 10.53 -6.86
N ILE A 231 -3.92 10.58 -8.18
CA ILE A 231 -3.02 11.31 -9.09
C ILE A 231 -3.10 12.83 -8.84
N VAL A 232 -4.31 13.41 -8.76
CA VAL A 232 -4.49 14.85 -8.46
C VAL A 232 -3.87 15.22 -7.11
N GLN A 233 -4.04 14.38 -6.09
CA GLN A 233 -3.45 14.61 -4.78
C GLN A 233 -1.91 14.50 -4.80
N ASN A 234 -1.37 13.55 -5.57
CA ASN A 234 0.08 13.48 -5.82
C ASN A 234 0.59 14.74 -6.55
N THR A 235 -0.14 15.24 -7.56
CA THR A 235 0.19 16.46 -8.29
C THR A 235 0.14 17.71 -7.41
N LYS A 236 -0.86 17.85 -6.53
CA LYS A 236 -0.90 18.92 -5.51
C LYS A 236 0.35 18.87 -4.60
N ASN A 237 0.71 17.69 -4.10
CA ASN A 237 1.87 17.49 -3.21
C ASN A 237 3.19 17.80 -3.92
N ILE A 238 3.37 17.32 -5.15
CA ILE A 238 4.53 17.60 -6.01
C ILE A 238 4.66 19.11 -6.29
N LEU A 239 3.56 19.80 -6.57
CA LEU A 239 3.54 21.26 -6.76
C LEU A 239 3.81 22.04 -5.46
N ALA A 240 3.39 21.54 -4.30
CA ALA A 240 3.71 22.14 -3.00
C ALA A 240 5.20 22.00 -2.66
N LEU A 241 5.78 20.81 -2.85
CA LEU A 241 7.22 20.55 -2.70
C LEU A 241 8.07 21.40 -3.66
N TRP A 242 7.62 21.57 -4.91
CA TRP A 242 8.27 22.46 -5.87
C TRP A 242 8.24 23.93 -5.42
N ARG A 243 7.08 24.44 -4.98
CA ARG A 243 6.94 25.81 -4.44
C ARG A 243 7.90 26.03 -3.27
N ALA A 244 7.88 25.17 -2.25
CA ALA A 244 8.75 25.31 -1.08
C ALA A 244 10.24 25.38 -1.45
N LYS A 245 10.70 24.54 -2.39
CA LYS A 245 12.07 24.58 -2.93
C LYS A 245 12.37 25.85 -3.73
N LYS A 246 11.40 26.36 -4.50
CA LYS A 246 11.57 27.63 -5.24
C LYS A 246 11.62 28.82 -4.29
N ASP A 247 10.77 28.86 -3.26
CA ASP A 247 10.75 29.93 -2.27
C ASP A 247 12.04 29.92 -1.43
N GLU A 248 12.61 28.74 -1.17
CA GLU A 248 13.95 28.58 -0.57
C GLU A 248 15.07 29.08 -1.49
N TYR A 249 15.04 28.71 -2.76
CA TYR A 249 15.96 29.21 -3.78
C TYR A 249 15.93 30.74 -3.88
N ASP A 250 14.73 31.33 -3.99
CA ASP A 250 14.55 32.79 -4.10
C ASP A 250 15.10 33.52 -2.87
N ARG A 251 14.89 32.98 -1.65
CA ARG A 251 15.47 33.53 -0.41
C ARG A 251 17.00 33.47 -0.42
N ASN A 252 17.57 32.34 -0.83
CA ASN A 252 19.03 32.16 -0.88
C ASN A 252 19.67 33.11 -1.90
N ILE A 253 19.06 33.26 -3.09
CA ILE A 253 19.50 34.24 -4.09
C ILE A 253 19.42 35.66 -3.53
N ALA A 254 18.33 36.07 -2.89
CA ALA A 254 18.19 37.41 -2.32
C ALA A 254 19.29 37.72 -1.28
N VAL A 255 19.65 36.77 -0.42
CA VAL A 255 20.76 36.92 0.55
C VAL A 255 22.12 37.03 -0.14
N ILE A 256 22.35 36.27 -1.23
CA ILE A 256 23.58 36.35 -2.02
C ILE A 256 23.68 37.69 -2.78
N GLU A 257 22.56 38.20 -3.30
CA GLU A 257 22.50 39.51 -3.94
C GLU A 257 22.67 40.66 -2.94
N GLU A 258 22.16 40.54 -1.71
CA GLU A 258 22.42 41.50 -0.63
C GLU A 258 23.91 41.54 -0.24
N LYS A 259 24.53 40.38 0.00
CA LYS A 259 25.99 40.29 0.22
C LYS A 259 26.77 41.02 -0.88
N ARG A 260 26.40 40.74 -2.15
CA ARG A 260 27.03 41.31 -3.35
C ARG A 260 26.84 42.83 -3.45
N TYR A 261 25.64 43.32 -3.14
CA TYR A 261 25.32 44.76 -3.11
C TYR A 261 26.10 45.50 -2.01
N LEU A 262 26.23 44.87 -0.84
CA LEU A 262 27.03 45.37 0.30
C LEU A 262 28.55 45.19 0.10
N LEU A 263 29.01 44.80 -1.09
CA LEU A 263 30.41 44.55 -1.47
C LEU A 263 31.13 43.52 -0.57
N GLN A 264 30.37 42.61 0.06
CA GLN A 264 30.93 41.53 0.86
C GLN A 264 31.55 40.45 -0.05
N PRO A 265 32.64 39.79 0.36
CA PRO A 265 33.23 38.70 -0.40
C PRO A 265 32.27 37.50 -0.45
N LEU A 266 31.79 37.16 -1.66
CA LEU A 266 31.01 35.96 -1.91
C LEU A 266 31.91 34.72 -1.81
N ALA A 267 31.40 33.66 -1.18
CA ALA A 267 32.07 32.37 -1.17
C ALA A 267 31.97 31.67 -2.55
N PRO A 268 32.85 30.70 -2.88
CA PRO A 268 32.69 29.89 -4.09
C PRO A 268 31.32 29.22 -4.20
N GLU A 269 30.72 28.86 -3.08
CA GLU A 269 29.39 28.26 -2.95
C GLU A 269 28.28 29.28 -3.25
N ASP A 270 28.40 30.52 -2.75
CA ASP A 270 27.48 31.62 -3.09
C ASP A 270 27.49 31.88 -4.61
N LEU A 271 28.69 31.89 -5.21
CA LEU A 271 28.87 32.07 -6.65
C LEU A 271 28.33 30.89 -7.46
N ALA A 272 28.52 29.66 -6.99
CA ALA A 272 27.96 28.47 -7.65
C ALA A 272 26.41 28.48 -7.59
N TYR A 273 25.83 28.88 -6.45
CA TYR A 273 24.39 28.96 -6.27
C TYR A 273 23.77 30.07 -7.15
N LEU A 274 24.39 31.25 -7.21
CA LEU A 274 23.96 32.37 -8.06
C LEU A 274 23.98 32.06 -9.57
N ASN A 275 24.80 31.09 -10.00
CA ASN A 275 24.86 30.61 -11.39
C ASN A 275 24.11 29.29 -11.61
N SER A 276 23.40 28.76 -10.61
CA SER A 276 22.60 27.53 -10.74
C SER A 276 21.24 27.80 -11.38
N GLU A 277 20.59 26.77 -11.92
CA GLU A 277 19.21 26.91 -12.42
C GLU A 277 18.20 26.91 -11.26
N PRO A 278 17.14 27.73 -11.33
CA PRO A 278 16.05 27.67 -10.36
C PRO A 278 15.35 26.30 -10.43
N PRO A 279 14.76 25.79 -9.32
CA PRO A 279 14.05 24.52 -9.30
C PRO A 279 13.02 24.40 -10.42
N GLN A 280 13.28 23.51 -11.37
CA GLN A 280 12.44 23.34 -12.56
C GLN A 280 11.03 22.89 -12.17
N LYS A 281 10.02 23.51 -12.79
CA LYS A 281 8.62 23.24 -12.47
C LYS A 281 8.20 21.88 -13.03
N PRO A 282 7.62 20.97 -12.22
CA PRO A 282 7.13 19.70 -12.72
C PRO A 282 6.02 19.91 -13.78
N VAL A 283 6.16 19.21 -14.90
CA VAL A 283 5.14 19.16 -15.97
C VAL A 283 3.85 18.61 -15.36
N ARG A 284 2.70 19.30 -15.55
CA ARG A 284 1.40 18.91 -14.98
C ARG A 284 1.01 17.47 -15.40
N PRO A 285 0.99 16.49 -14.49
CA PRO A 285 0.48 15.16 -14.73
C PRO A 285 -0.91 15.07 -14.08
N VAL A 286 -1.91 15.64 -14.77
CA VAL A 286 -3.32 15.70 -14.33
C VAL A 286 -3.58 16.52 -13.06
N ASP A 287 -4.55 17.45 -13.13
CA ASP A 287 -5.00 18.28 -12.01
C ASP A 287 -6.52 18.32 -11.79
N THR A 288 -7.30 17.47 -12.48
CA THR A 288 -8.74 17.27 -12.26
C THR A 288 -9.10 15.77 -12.21
N ILE A 289 -10.21 15.41 -11.57
CA ILE A 289 -10.63 14.00 -11.40
C ILE A 289 -11.02 13.37 -12.74
N GLU A 290 -11.64 14.15 -13.63
CA GLU A 290 -12.05 13.75 -14.97
C GLU A 290 -10.86 13.36 -15.83
N ALA A 291 -9.78 14.14 -15.77
CA ALA A 291 -8.53 13.86 -16.46
C ALA A 291 -7.75 12.69 -15.82
N ALA A 292 -7.98 12.39 -14.54
CA ALA A 292 -7.42 11.20 -13.88
C ALA A 292 -8.14 9.93 -14.32
N LEU A 293 -9.48 9.94 -14.31
CA LEU A 293 -10.32 8.85 -14.79
C LEU A 293 -10.08 8.52 -16.27
N ALA A 294 -9.72 9.50 -17.09
CA ALA A 294 -9.38 9.27 -18.50
C ALA A 294 -8.10 8.41 -18.71
N GLY A 295 -7.20 8.34 -17.72
CA GLY A 295 -6.04 7.44 -17.71
C GLY A 295 -6.20 6.22 -16.79
N GLY A 296 -7.22 6.22 -15.93
CA GLY A 296 -7.40 5.27 -14.83
C GLY A 296 -6.67 5.71 -13.56
N ASP A 297 -7.41 5.82 -12.45
CA ASP A 297 -6.85 6.23 -11.16
C ASP A 297 -7.57 5.57 -9.97
N TYR A 298 -6.89 5.54 -8.82
CA TYR A 298 -7.51 5.28 -7.53
C TYR A 298 -8.27 6.53 -7.05
N ILE A 299 -9.59 6.49 -7.14
CA ILE A 299 -10.47 7.45 -6.48
C ILE A 299 -10.53 7.11 -4.99
N ARG A 300 -10.08 8.03 -4.15
CA ARG A 300 -10.16 7.96 -2.68
C ARG A 300 -11.47 8.59 -2.22
N VAL A 301 -12.04 8.01 -1.17
CA VAL A 301 -13.27 8.44 -0.53
C VAL A 301 -13.02 8.46 0.98
N PHE A 302 -12.73 9.63 1.51
CA PHE A 302 -12.52 9.86 2.96
C PHE A 302 -13.88 9.95 3.67
N ASN A 303 -13.98 9.43 4.89
CA ASN A 303 -15.21 9.50 5.68
C ASN A 303 -15.21 10.74 6.60
N ARG A 304 -16.16 11.68 6.42
CA ARG A 304 -16.26 12.86 7.30
C ARG A 304 -16.68 12.52 8.73
N ASN A 305 -17.31 11.37 8.94
CA ASN A 305 -17.76 10.91 10.25
C ASN A 305 -16.66 10.13 11.01
N PHE A 306 -15.48 9.92 10.41
CA PHE A 306 -14.35 9.29 11.10
C PHE A 306 -13.69 10.27 12.09
N THR A 307 -13.90 10.04 13.39
CA THR A 307 -13.48 10.97 14.45
C THR A 307 -12.24 10.54 15.24
N THR A 308 -11.71 9.34 15.01
CA THR A 308 -10.58 8.81 15.79
C THR A 308 -9.27 9.49 15.42
N ARG A 309 -8.49 9.93 16.42
CA ARG A 309 -7.23 10.66 16.21
C ARG A 309 -6.10 9.70 15.88
N TYR A 310 -5.22 10.07 14.96
CA TYR A 310 -4.12 9.23 14.47
C TYR A 310 -3.20 8.66 15.58
N GLY A 311 -3.02 9.38 16.68
CA GLY A 311 -2.23 8.92 17.83
C GLY A 311 -2.83 7.73 18.59
N ASP A 312 -4.16 7.54 18.54
CA ASP A 312 -4.84 6.43 19.21
C ASP A 312 -4.79 5.12 18.40
N LEU A 313 -4.34 5.19 17.14
CA LEU A 313 -4.47 4.13 16.14
C LEU A 313 -3.29 3.14 16.10
N VAL A 314 -2.25 3.35 16.93
CA VAL A 314 -0.97 2.65 16.85
C VAL A 314 -1.16 1.13 16.87
N GLY A 315 -0.75 0.46 15.77
CA GLY A 315 -0.87 -0.98 15.56
C GLY A 315 -2.27 -1.52 15.28
N LYS A 316 -3.28 -0.66 15.07
CA LYS A 316 -4.70 -1.06 15.01
C LYS A 316 -5.34 -0.96 13.62
N VAL A 317 -4.86 -0.10 12.72
CA VAL A 317 -5.52 0.10 11.42
C VAL A 317 -5.44 -1.18 10.58
N ARG A 318 -6.55 -1.48 9.92
CA ARG A 318 -6.73 -2.64 9.04
C ARG A 318 -7.13 -2.18 7.65
N ARG A 319 -6.78 -3.03 6.68
CA ARG A 319 -7.17 -2.90 5.28
C ARG A 319 -7.90 -4.15 4.81
N ILE A 320 -9.10 -3.98 4.26
CA ILE A 320 -9.78 -5.00 3.45
C ILE A 320 -9.43 -4.73 1.98
N ILE A 321 -9.10 -5.79 1.26
CA ILE A 321 -8.87 -5.81 -0.18
C ILE A 321 -10.09 -6.43 -0.85
N VAL A 322 -10.62 -5.80 -1.89
CA VAL A 322 -11.65 -6.39 -2.74
C VAL A 322 -11.14 -6.50 -4.16
N ASN A 323 -11.25 -7.68 -4.75
CA ASN A 323 -10.97 -7.94 -6.16
C ASN A 323 -12.22 -8.49 -6.86
N VAL A 324 -12.57 -7.83 -7.96
CA VAL A 324 -13.71 -8.16 -8.83
C VAL A 324 -13.27 -8.09 -10.30
N VAL A 325 -14.01 -8.73 -11.21
CA VAL A 325 -13.68 -8.78 -12.65
C VAL A 325 -14.03 -7.51 -13.43
N SER A 326 -14.72 -6.52 -12.87
CA SER A 326 -15.15 -5.34 -13.65
C SER A 326 -15.26 -4.05 -12.84
N GLN A 327 -15.11 -2.93 -13.55
CA GLN A 327 -15.22 -1.58 -12.96
C GLN A 327 -16.63 -1.27 -12.44
N GLN A 328 -17.66 -1.79 -13.11
CA GLN A 328 -19.05 -1.62 -12.66
C GLN A 328 -19.33 -2.37 -11.35
N ALA A 329 -18.72 -3.55 -11.15
CA ALA A 329 -18.78 -4.25 -9.86
C ALA A 329 -17.99 -3.49 -8.78
N ALA A 330 -16.85 -2.88 -9.14
CA ALA A 330 -16.07 -2.07 -8.21
C ALA A 330 -16.83 -0.82 -7.76
N LEU A 331 -17.51 -0.12 -8.68
CA LEU A 331 -18.36 1.03 -8.38
C LEU A 331 -19.58 0.67 -7.52
N ALA A 332 -20.18 -0.52 -7.74
CA ALA A 332 -21.28 -1.03 -6.91
C ALA A 332 -20.82 -1.31 -5.46
N VAL A 333 -19.64 -1.90 -5.28
CA VAL A 333 -19.04 -2.10 -3.95
C VAL A 333 -18.68 -0.77 -3.29
N ALA A 334 -18.14 0.20 -4.04
CA ALA A 334 -17.85 1.55 -3.54
C ALA A 334 -19.12 2.25 -3.01
N ALA A 335 -20.22 2.21 -3.77
CA ALA A 335 -21.50 2.75 -3.32
C ALA A 335 -22.01 2.07 -2.03
N ALA A 336 -21.88 0.74 -1.93
CA ALA A 336 -22.25 -0.01 -0.72
C ALA A 336 -21.36 0.31 0.49
N LEU A 337 -20.09 0.64 0.28
CA LEU A 337 -19.17 1.08 1.32
C LEU A 337 -19.51 2.48 1.84
N SER A 338 -19.80 3.43 0.96
CA SER A 338 -20.21 4.79 1.37
C SER A 338 -21.53 4.80 2.15
N ALA A 339 -22.47 3.88 1.86
CA ALA A 339 -23.68 3.73 2.66
C ALA A 339 -23.42 3.34 4.13
N LEU A 340 -22.21 2.88 4.48
CA LEU A 340 -21.80 2.61 5.87
C LEU A 340 -21.28 3.85 6.61
N TYR A 341 -21.05 4.97 5.92
CA TYR A 341 -20.59 6.23 6.52
C TYR A 341 -21.70 6.94 7.29
N GLU A 342 -22.97 6.69 6.97
CA GLU A 342 -24.14 7.18 7.73
C GLU A 342 -24.58 6.22 8.83
N ARG A 343 -24.20 4.94 8.72
CA ARG A 343 -24.72 3.87 9.57
C ARG A 343 -24.15 3.95 11.00
N PRO A 344 -25.01 4.06 12.03
CA PRO A 344 -24.57 3.98 13.43
C PRO A 344 -23.82 2.68 13.71
N GLY A 345 -22.70 2.78 14.42
CA GLY A 345 -21.82 1.63 14.70
C GLY A 345 -20.78 1.30 13.64
N THR A 346 -20.81 1.90 12.44
CA THR A 346 -19.71 1.82 11.45
C THR A 346 -19.15 3.18 11.06
N ALA A 347 -19.99 4.22 11.04
CA ALA A 347 -19.64 5.58 10.65
C ALA A 347 -18.38 6.17 11.32
N LEU A 348 -18.07 5.77 12.55
CA LEU A 348 -16.92 6.30 13.31
C LEU A 348 -15.62 5.50 13.09
N TRP A 349 -15.69 4.31 12.49
CA TRP A 349 -14.58 3.33 12.47
C TRP A 349 -13.97 3.12 11.08
N ILE A 350 -14.69 3.42 10.00
CA ILE A 350 -14.17 3.39 8.63
C ILE A 350 -13.51 4.74 8.33
N SER A 351 -12.23 4.75 7.96
CA SER A 351 -11.47 6.00 7.75
C SER A 351 -11.56 6.50 6.31
N GLU A 352 -11.27 5.61 5.36
CA GLU A 352 -11.40 5.87 3.93
C GLU A 352 -11.58 4.55 3.16
N TYR A 353 -11.92 4.63 1.89
CA TYR A 353 -11.55 3.61 0.92
C TYR A 353 -10.98 4.23 -0.35
N LYS A 354 -10.23 3.45 -1.13
CA LYS A 354 -9.84 3.78 -2.50
C LYS A 354 -10.38 2.73 -3.47
N VAL A 355 -10.81 3.13 -4.65
CA VAL A 355 -11.28 2.24 -5.74
C VAL A 355 -10.64 2.66 -7.06
N PHE A 356 -10.08 1.71 -7.80
CA PHE A 356 -9.50 1.97 -9.13
C PHE A 356 -10.58 2.02 -10.21
N LEU A 357 -10.69 3.16 -10.90
CA LEU A 357 -11.72 3.45 -11.90
C LEU A 357 -11.13 4.16 -13.12
N SER A 358 -11.69 3.90 -14.30
CA SER A 358 -11.32 4.52 -15.57
C SER A 358 -12.54 4.72 -16.48
N THR A 359 -12.59 5.86 -17.16
CA THR A 359 -13.54 6.17 -18.24
C THR A 359 -13.00 5.83 -19.63
N ALA A 360 -11.75 5.37 -19.73
CA ALA A 360 -11.13 4.83 -20.95
C ALA A 360 -10.84 3.31 -20.85
N PRO A 361 -10.75 2.58 -21.99
CA PRO A 361 -10.31 1.19 -22.00
C PRO A 361 -8.89 1.06 -21.45
N LEU A 362 -8.69 0.13 -20.53
CA LEU A 362 -7.41 -0.11 -19.87
C LEU A 362 -6.46 -0.86 -20.79
N THR A 363 -5.23 -0.35 -20.94
CA THR A 363 -4.16 -0.95 -21.77
C THR A 363 -3.05 -1.62 -20.96
N GLU A 364 -3.10 -1.54 -19.63
CA GLU A 364 -2.09 -2.06 -18.70
C GLU A 364 -2.75 -2.95 -17.63
N ASP A 365 -1.99 -3.91 -17.09
CA ASP A 365 -2.43 -4.79 -16.02
C ASP A 365 -2.62 -4.05 -14.68
N ILE A 366 -3.85 -4.06 -14.16
CA ILE A 366 -4.18 -3.39 -12.90
C ILE A 366 -3.90 -4.30 -11.70
N LYS A 367 -3.12 -3.80 -10.74
CA LYS A 367 -2.72 -4.48 -9.48
C LYS A 367 -3.88 -5.16 -8.75
N LEU A 368 -3.58 -6.24 -8.05
CA LEU A 368 -4.51 -7.09 -7.27
C LEU A 368 -5.04 -6.42 -5.97
N ASP A 369 -5.27 -5.11 -5.96
CA ASP A 369 -5.95 -4.37 -4.88
C ASP A 369 -6.97 -3.34 -5.41
N LYS A 370 -7.96 -3.80 -6.18
CA LYS A 370 -8.94 -2.94 -6.92
C LYS A 370 -9.71 -1.99 -6.01
N ILE A 371 -10.12 -2.48 -4.84
CA ILE A 371 -10.62 -1.64 -3.74
C ILE A 371 -9.77 -1.94 -2.51
N VAL A 372 -9.42 -0.89 -1.77
CA VAL A 372 -8.83 -1.02 -0.44
C VAL A 372 -9.61 -0.16 0.54
N VAL A 373 -10.16 -0.78 1.57
CA VAL A 373 -10.94 -0.13 2.63
C VAL A 373 -10.13 -0.07 3.91
N TYR A 374 -9.91 1.13 4.44
CA TYR A 374 -9.12 1.39 5.64
C TYR A 374 -10.05 1.64 6.83
N TYR A 375 -9.92 0.86 7.89
CA TYR A 375 -10.81 0.92 9.06
C TYR A 375 -10.08 0.51 10.34
N LEU A 376 -10.75 0.74 11.47
CA LEU A 376 -10.36 0.27 12.78
C LEU A 376 -11.23 -0.93 13.18
N PRO A 377 -10.63 -2.02 13.70
CA PRO A 377 -11.41 -3.10 14.29
C PRO A 377 -12.16 -2.59 15.53
N GLN A 378 -13.32 -3.18 15.79
CA GLN A 378 -13.96 -3.11 17.10
C GLN A 378 -14.12 -4.54 17.61
N ASP A 379 -13.47 -4.83 18.73
CA ASP A 379 -13.48 -6.13 19.39
C ASP A 379 -14.90 -6.46 19.89
N GLY A 380 -15.47 -7.54 19.36
CA GLY A 380 -16.67 -8.17 19.92
C GLY A 380 -16.34 -9.08 21.09
N GLU A 381 -17.38 -9.52 21.81
CA GLU A 381 -17.25 -10.31 23.07
C GLU A 381 -16.41 -11.60 22.91
N ASN A 382 -16.41 -12.20 21.72
CA ASN A 382 -15.64 -13.40 21.39
C ASN A 382 -14.23 -13.12 20.80
N GLY A 383 -13.77 -11.87 20.79
CA GLY A 383 -12.55 -11.46 20.06
C GLY A 383 -12.72 -11.45 18.53
N GLU A 384 -13.94 -11.22 18.06
CA GLU A 384 -14.30 -11.04 16.65
C GLU A 384 -14.14 -9.56 16.23
N ASP A 385 -13.81 -9.29 14.98
CA ASP A 385 -13.73 -7.91 14.46
C ASP A 385 -15.09 -7.50 13.86
N LEU A 386 -15.90 -6.81 14.67
CA LEU A 386 -17.29 -6.49 14.33
C LEU A 386 -17.41 -5.54 13.11
N VAL A 387 -16.56 -4.51 13.06
CA VAL A 387 -16.54 -3.53 11.96
C VAL A 387 -16.09 -4.22 10.67
N GLY A 388 -15.02 -5.01 10.75
CA GLY A 388 -14.54 -5.83 9.64
C GLY A 388 -15.59 -6.82 9.15
N GLY A 389 -16.32 -7.46 10.06
CA GLY A 389 -17.43 -8.36 9.72
C GLY A 389 -18.58 -7.66 8.99
N ILE A 390 -18.98 -6.46 9.43
CA ILE A 390 -20.00 -5.66 8.75
C ILE A 390 -19.52 -5.22 7.35
N LEU A 391 -18.25 -4.80 7.24
CA LEU A 391 -17.62 -4.47 5.95
C LEU A 391 -17.63 -5.65 4.99
N VAL A 392 -17.12 -6.82 5.41
CA VAL A 392 -17.09 -8.04 4.58
C VAL A 392 -18.49 -8.47 4.17
N SER A 393 -19.49 -8.34 5.05
CA SER A 393 -20.90 -8.63 4.73
C SER A 393 -21.47 -7.68 3.67
N ALA A 394 -21.28 -6.36 3.84
CA ALA A 394 -21.76 -5.35 2.89
C ALA A 394 -21.10 -5.48 1.51
N ILE A 395 -19.77 -5.70 1.48
CA ILE A 395 -19.02 -5.97 0.25
C ILE A 395 -19.52 -7.25 -0.42
N SER A 396 -19.67 -8.35 0.33
CA SER A 396 -20.13 -9.64 -0.22
C SER A 396 -21.54 -9.54 -0.83
N ALA A 397 -22.43 -8.72 -0.26
CA ALA A 397 -23.76 -8.48 -0.79
C ALA A 397 -23.77 -7.56 -2.03
N ALA A 398 -22.72 -6.75 -2.22
CA ALA A 398 -22.59 -5.81 -3.34
C ALA A 398 -21.85 -6.39 -4.55
N ILE A 399 -21.03 -7.44 -4.38
CA ILE A 399 -20.37 -8.17 -5.48
C ILE A 399 -21.40 -9.02 -6.25
N PRO A 400 -21.63 -8.80 -7.56
CA PRO A 400 -22.50 -9.66 -8.35
C PRO A 400 -22.00 -11.12 -8.43
N PRO A 401 -22.89 -12.13 -8.44
CA PRO A 401 -22.50 -13.53 -8.57
C PRO A 401 -21.59 -13.79 -9.78
N GLY A 402 -20.50 -14.55 -9.57
CA GLY A 402 -19.50 -14.85 -10.60
C GLY A 402 -18.53 -13.71 -10.94
N THR A 403 -18.60 -12.55 -10.27
CA THR A 403 -17.68 -11.43 -10.50
C THR A 403 -16.57 -11.27 -9.46
N ALA A 404 -16.59 -12.04 -8.37
CA ALA A 404 -15.52 -12.10 -7.38
C ALA A 404 -14.24 -12.73 -7.96
N VAL A 405 -13.07 -12.23 -7.55
CA VAL A 405 -11.76 -12.76 -7.96
C VAL A 405 -10.95 -13.14 -6.70
N ASP A 406 -10.75 -14.45 -6.50
CA ASP A 406 -9.99 -14.98 -5.35
C ASP A 406 -8.46 -14.94 -5.52
N GLU A 407 -7.97 -14.31 -6.59
CA GLU A 407 -6.56 -13.96 -6.75
C GLU A 407 -6.25 -12.67 -5.98
N PHE A 408 -5.22 -12.72 -5.13
CA PHE A 408 -4.71 -11.58 -4.36
C PHE A 408 -3.20 -11.54 -4.44
N GLY A 409 -2.62 -10.36 -4.23
CA GLY A 409 -1.19 -10.27 -3.92
C GLY A 409 -0.84 -11.16 -2.71
N PRO A 410 0.37 -11.72 -2.65
CA PRO A 410 0.77 -12.54 -1.52
C PRO A 410 0.80 -11.71 -0.22
N PHE A 411 0.96 -12.42 0.89
CA PHE A 411 0.83 -11.89 2.25
C PHE A 411 -0.60 -11.49 2.68
N TYR A 412 -1.56 -11.25 1.79
CA TYR A 412 -2.97 -11.04 2.19
C TYR A 412 -3.65 -12.32 2.70
N ALA A 413 -4.73 -12.17 3.48
CA ALA A 413 -5.51 -13.29 4.01
C ALA A 413 -6.96 -13.30 3.48
N PRO A 414 -7.35 -14.29 2.66
CA PRO A 414 -8.74 -14.42 2.20
C PRO A 414 -9.73 -14.65 3.35
N VAL A 415 -10.87 -13.95 3.30
CA VAL A 415 -11.96 -14.06 4.28
C VAL A 415 -13.30 -14.44 3.67
N ALA A 416 -13.58 -13.98 2.44
CA ALA A 416 -14.77 -14.31 1.66
C ALA A 416 -14.43 -14.24 0.15
N PRO A 417 -15.28 -14.75 -0.77
CA PRO A 417 -14.99 -14.72 -2.20
C PRO A 417 -14.76 -13.29 -2.72
N GLY A 418 -13.62 -13.05 -3.35
CA GLY A 418 -13.22 -11.72 -3.82
C GLY A 418 -12.80 -10.75 -2.70
N ILE A 419 -12.68 -11.20 -1.44
CA ILE A 419 -12.35 -10.36 -0.29
C ILE A 419 -11.22 -10.97 0.57
N ALA A 420 -10.14 -10.20 0.74
CA ALA A 420 -9.02 -10.51 1.64
C ALA A 420 -8.75 -9.35 2.60
N TRP A 421 -7.86 -9.53 3.59
CA TRP A 421 -7.49 -8.46 4.53
C TRP A 421 -6.02 -8.53 4.98
N ALA A 422 -5.60 -7.44 5.63
CA ALA A 422 -4.39 -7.34 6.43
C ALA A 422 -4.48 -6.20 7.48
N GLU A 423 -3.54 -6.18 8.42
CA GLU A 423 -3.20 -5.03 9.26
C GLU A 423 -2.33 -4.06 8.43
N ASP A 424 -2.55 -2.74 8.55
CA ASP A 424 -1.81 -1.74 7.76
C ASP A 424 -0.62 -1.14 8.54
N PRO A 425 0.59 -1.14 7.96
CA PRO A 425 1.82 -0.69 8.62
C PRO A 425 1.90 0.80 8.93
N SER A 426 1.06 1.66 8.32
CA SER A 426 1.07 3.11 8.57
C SER A 426 0.91 3.50 10.05
N THR A 427 0.35 2.60 10.86
CA THR A 427 0.20 2.78 12.31
C THR A 427 1.13 1.90 13.15
N PHE A 428 1.91 0.99 12.55
CA PHE A 428 2.79 0.11 13.30
C PHE A 428 4.14 0.80 13.62
N PRO A 429 4.64 0.75 14.87
CA PRO A 429 5.91 1.40 15.24
C PRO A 429 7.10 0.91 14.40
N GLY A 430 7.75 1.85 13.69
CA GLY A 430 8.90 1.58 12.83
C GLY A 430 8.54 1.32 11.36
N LEU A 431 7.25 1.26 11.00
CA LEU A 431 6.79 1.04 9.63
C LEU A 431 5.89 2.16 9.08
N GLN A 432 5.70 3.27 9.81
CA GLN A 432 4.68 4.27 9.48
C GLN A 432 4.82 4.90 8.09
N ASP A 433 6.05 5.07 7.59
CA ASP A 433 6.35 5.63 6.26
C ASP A 433 6.26 4.59 5.12
N SER A 434 5.90 3.34 5.41
CA SER A 434 5.81 2.25 4.43
C SER A 434 4.37 1.83 4.17
N SER A 435 4.00 1.58 2.91
CA SER A 435 2.76 0.84 2.60
C SER A 435 2.86 -0.65 2.94
N PHE A 436 1.71 -1.34 3.01
CA PHE A 436 1.59 -2.78 3.25
C PHE A 436 2.61 -3.62 2.46
N SER A 437 2.64 -3.45 1.13
CA SER A 437 3.56 -4.17 0.26
C SER A 437 5.01 -3.73 0.48
N GLN A 438 5.29 -2.43 0.61
CA GLN A 438 6.66 -1.92 0.74
C GLN A 438 7.41 -2.46 1.95
N SER A 439 6.77 -2.57 3.13
CA SER A 439 7.42 -3.13 4.33
C SER A 439 7.82 -4.60 4.13
N ARG A 440 6.92 -5.42 3.55
CA ARG A 440 7.14 -6.86 3.30
C ARG A 440 8.15 -7.09 2.19
N ILE A 441 8.12 -6.28 1.14
CA ILE A 441 9.08 -6.28 0.04
C ILE A 441 10.47 -5.81 0.51
N SER A 442 10.54 -4.85 1.43
CA SER A 442 11.81 -4.38 2.00
C SER A 442 12.54 -5.49 2.75
N ALA A 443 11.82 -6.37 3.46
CA ALA A 443 12.42 -7.55 4.10
C ALA A 443 13.02 -8.51 3.06
N VAL A 444 12.27 -8.83 1.99
CA VAL A 444 12.76 -9.70 0.91
C VAL A 444 13.97 -9.10 0.19
N ALA A 445 13.90 -7.82 -0.15
CA ALA A 445 15.00 -7.08 -0.78
C ALA A 445 16.23 -6.96 0.14
N ALA A 446 16.04 -6.84 1.46
CA ALA A 446 17.13 -6.85 2.42
C ALA A 446 17.85 -8.21 2.48
N VAL A 447 17.13 -9.33 2.38
CA VAL A 447 17.73 -10.67 2.29
C VAL A 447 18.49 -10.85 0.99
N VAL A 448 17.90 -10.51 -0.17
CA VAL A 448 18.58 -10.56 -1.49
C VAL A 448 19.84 -9.69 -1.51
N ARG A 449 19.83 -8.54 -0.83
CA ARG A 449 20.99 -7.64 -0.75
C ARG A 449 22.10 -8.11 0.21
N ARG A 450 21.76 -8.74 1.34
CA ARG A 450 22.74 -9.12 2.37
C ARG A 450 23.40 -10.49 2.15
N ASN A 451 22.82 -11.36 1.32
CA ASN A 451 23.29 -12.73 1.15
C ASN A 451 23.73 -12.97 -0.31
N GLU A 452 25.05 -13.03 -0.52
CA GLU A 452 25.64 -13.34 -1.84
C GLU A 452 25.46 -14.83 -2.21
N SER A 453 25.37 -15.69 -1.20
CA SER A 453 25.08 -17.12 -1.37
C SER A 453 24.00 -17.56 -0.40
N VAL A 454 23.05 -18.35 -0.92
CA VAL A 454 21.93 -18.96 -0.17
C VAL A 454 21.69 -20.35 -0.80
N PRO A 455 22.05 -21.48 -0.15
CA PRO A 455 22.16 -22.78 -0.82
C PRO A 455 20.86 -23.30 -1.43
N THR A 456 19.71 -23.07 -0.78
CA THR A 456 18.40 -23.54 -1.25
C THR A 456 17.32 -22.44 -1.17
N ALA A 457 16.19 -22.68 -1.85
CA ALA A 457 15.02 -21.82 -1.74
C ALA A 457 14.41 -21.81 -0.32
N ASP A 458 14.56 -22.91 0.43
CA ASP A 458 14.04 -23.02 1.80
C ASP A 458 14.91 -22.23 2.80
N ASP A 459 16.24 -22.22 2.60
CA ASP A 459 17.15 -21.32 3.32
C ASP A 459 16.78 -19.84 3.05
N PHE A 460 16.46 -19.51 1.80
CA PHE A 460 16.01 -18.16 1.44
C PHE A 460 14.69 -17.79 2.13
N ILE A 461 13.72 -18.70 2.17
CA ILE A 461 12.45 -18.49 2.88
C ILE A 461 12.69 -18.34 4.39
N ALA A 462 13.60 -19.12 4.98
CA ALA A 462 13.96 -18.99 6.40
C ALA A 462 14.63 -17.63 6.72
N LEU A 463 15.52 -17.15 5.86
CA LEU A 463 16.13 -15.82 5.97
C LEU A 463 15.08 -14.70 5.82
N VAL A 464 14.15 -14.83 4.86
CA VAL A 464 13.03 -13.88 4.70
C VAL A 464 12.11 -13.91 5.92
N ALA A 465 11.84 -15.07 6.50
CA ALA A 465 11.03 -15.19 7.70
C ALA A 465 11.69 -14.52 8.92
N ALA A 466 13.02 -14.60 9.04
CA ALA A 466 13.79 -13.91 10.07
C ALA A 466 13.76 -12.38 9.88
N GLU A 467 13.98 -11.88 8.66
CA GLU A 467 13.95 -10.44 8.38
C GLU A 467 12.53 -9.86 8.53
N MET A 468 11.49 -10.57 8.11
CA MET A 468 10.09 -10.16 8.35
C MET A 468 9.82 -9.99 9.84
N ARG A 469 10.23 -10.95 10.68
CA ARG A 469 10.11 -10.84 12.14
C ARG A 469 10.90 -9.66 12.70
N ALA A 470 12.10 -9.40 12.16
CA ALA A 470 12.93 -8.26 12.57
C ALA A 470 12.32 -6.89 12.24
N VAL A 471 11.58 -6.77 11.13
CA VAL A 471 10.78 -5.58 10.79
C VAL A 471 9.35 -5.59 11.36
N GLY A 472 9.04 -6.52 12.26
CA GLY A 472 7.74 -6.56 12.95
C GLY A 472 6.57 -7.17 12.17
N VAL A 473 6.82 -7.92 11.08
CA VAL A 473 5.80 -8.70 10.35
C VAL A 473 5.82 -10.15 10.82
N ASP A 474 4.67 -10.78 11.07
CA ASP A 474 4.63 -12.22 11.42
C ASP A 474 4.92 -13.05 10.16
N PRO A 475 6.03 -13.81 10.08
CA PRO A 475 6.37 -14.57 8.88
C PRO A 475 5.42 -15.75 8.59
N PHE A 476 4.69 -16.26 9.60
CA PHE A 476 3.70 -17.32 9.43
C PHE A 476 2.30 -16.78 9.13
N ASN A 477 2.05 -15.52 9.50
CA ASN A 477 0.80 -14.81 9.26
C ASN A 477 1.05 -13.43 8.64
N PRO A 478 1.73 -13.29 7.48
CA PRO A 478 2.28 -12.00 7.01
C PRO A 478 1.24 -10.90 6.71
N HIS A 479 -0.05 -11.21 6.68
CA HIS A 479 -1.15 -10.24 6.81
C HIS A 479 -1.17 -9.45 8.14
N ARG A 480 -0.34 -9.81 9.12
CA ARG A 480 -0.29 -9.26 10.49
C ARG A 480 1.11 -8.82 10.90
N HIS A 481 1.17 -8.08 11.99
CA HIS A 481 2.40 -7.70 12.67
C HIS A 481 2.69 -8.59 13.90
N VAL A 482 3.96 -8.67 14.30
CA VAL A 482 4.41 -9.43 15.46
C VAL A 482 3.84 -8.79 16.73
N GLY A 483 3.22 -9.61 17.60
CA GLY A 483 2.56 -9.13 18.82
C GLY A 483 1.19 -8.49 18.59
N GLY A 484 0.66 -8.51 17.36
CA GLY A 484 -0.72 -8.11 17.09
C GLY A 484 -1.76 -9.02 17.76
N PRO A 485 -2.99 -8.53 18.00
CA PRO A 485 -4.03 -9.29 18.71
C PRO A 485 -4.43 -10.56 17.94
N PRO A 486 -4.34 -11.75 18.56
CA PRO A 486 -4.24 -13.02 17.81
C PRO A 486 -5.50 -13.42 17.04
N ASN A 487 -6.69 -13.16 17.60
CA ASN A 487 -7.94 -13.77 17.11
C ASN A 487 -8.82 -12.84 16.25
N LEU A 488 -8.65 -11.52 16.33
CA LEU A 488 -9.45 -10.55 15.58
C LEU A 488 -9.28 -10.77 14.07
N SER A 489 -10.27 -11.39 13.44
CA SER A 489 -10.38 -11.57 11.98
C SER A 489 -11.69 -10.94 11.50
N PRO A 490 -11.70 -10.18 10.39
CA PRO A 490 -12.87 -9.45 9.89
C PRO A 490 -13.89 -10.36 9.20
N ARG A 491 -14.07 -11.60 9.66
CA ARG A 491 -15.20 -12.42 9.21
C ARG A 491 -16.45 -12.00 9.97
N PRO A 492 -17.61 -11.89 9.31
CA PRO A 492 -18.86 -11.63 10.01
C PRO A 492 -19.14 -12.77 11.01
N SER A 493 -19.36 -12.38 12.27
CA SER A 493 -19.99 -13.24 13.27
C SER A 493 -21.36 -13.65 12.76
N ARG A 494 -21.80 -14.88 13.08
CA ARG A 494 -23.02 -15.45 12.49
C ARG A 494 -24.23 -15.26 13.39
N SER A 495 -25.06 -14.29 13.02
CA SER A 495 -26.51 -14.28 13.29
C SER A 495 -27.18 -15.53 12.70
#